data_AF-A0ABD5DVM9-F1
#
_entry.id   AF-A0ABD5DVM9-F1
#
_cell.length_a   1.000
_cell.length_b   1.000
_cell.length_c   1.000
_cell.angle_alpha   90.00
_cell.angle_beta   90.00
_cell.angle_gamma   90.00
#
_symmetry.space_group_name_H-M   'P 1'
#
loop_
_entity.id
_entity.type
_entity.pdbx_description
1 polymer ?
#
loop_
_entity_poly.entity_id
_entity_poly.type
_entity_poly.pdbx_seq_one_letter_code
_entity_poly.pdbx_strand_id
1 'polypeptide(L)'
;ALENDWRAMTDVHQFFGLLRKYQLSRQQAFRLVSDDLACRVDRHALPSLLETVRQEGNEIMIFVGNRGCVQIFTGALEKLAPMRGWLN
;
A
#
# COMPACT_ATOMS: atom_id res chain seq x y z
N ALA A 1 -19.98 9.81 -5.34
CA ALA A 1 -19.58 10.66 -4.20
C ALA A 1 -18.20 10.26 -3.67
N LEU A 2 -18.03 9.03 -3.15
CA LEU A 2 -16.73 8.51 -2.68
C LEU A 2 -15.58 8.70 -3.69
N GLU A 3 -15.77 8.29 -4.95
CA GLU A 3 -14.73 8.45 -5.98
C GLU A 3 -14.39 9.91 -6.29
N ASN A 4 -15.39 10.79 -6.40
CA ASN A 4 -15.16 12.20 -6.66
C ASN A 4 -14.33 12.82 -5.53
N ASP A 5 -14.66 12.50 -4.27
CA ASP A 5 -13.90 12.95 -3.10
C ASP A 5 -12.49 12.35 -3.08
N TRP A 6 -12.33 11.08 -3.49
CA TRP A 6 -11.01 10.45 -3.59
C TRP A 6 -10.16 11.16 -4.64
N ARG A 7 -10.69 11.37 -5.86
CA ARG A 7 -9.99 12.05 -6.97
C ARG A 7 -9.70 13.51 -6.66
N ALA A 8 -10.50 14.14 -5.79
CA ALA A 8 -10.29 15.50 -5.33
C ALA A 8 -9.25 15.60 -4.18
N MET A 9 -8.73 14.48 -3.66
CA MET A 9 -7.68 14.52 -2.65
C MET A 9 -6.40 15.13 -3.23
N THR A 10 -5.79 16.02 -2.46
CA THR A 10 -4.52 16.67 -2.80
C THR A 10 -3.36 16.15 -1.95
N ASP A 11 -3.65 15.36 -0.92
CA ASP A 11 -2.67 14.77 -0.01
C ASP A 11 -3.13 13.37 0.42
N VAL A 12 -2.21 12.40 0.44
CA VAL A 12 -2.52 10.99 0.75
C VAL A 12 -3.08 10.77 2.17
N HIS A 13 -2.75 11.65 3.11
CA HIS A 13 -3.24 11.58 4.49
C HIS A 13 -4.71 12.00 4.61
N GLN A 14 -5.28 12.66 3.59
CA GLN A 14 -6.72 12.94 3.53
C GLN A 14 -7.55 11.66 3.42
N PHE A 15 -6.96 10.55 2.95
CA PHE A 15 -7.65 9.27 2.79
C PHE A 15 -8.28 8.77 4.10
N PHE A 16 -7.62 8.98 5.25
CA PHE A 16 -8.19 8.63 6.56
C PHE A 16 -9.44 9.45 6.92
N GLY A 17 -9.50 10.71 6.49
CA GLY A 17 -10.69 11.55 6.63
C GLY A 17 -11.83 11.05 5.75
N LEU A 18 -11.53 10.69 4.51
CA LEU A 18 -12.48 10.14 3.55
C LEU A 18 -13.10 8.83 4.05
N LEU A 19 -12.30 7.90 4.57
CA LEU A 19 -12.81 6.65 5.16
C LEU A 19 -13.77 6.92 6.33
N ARG A 20 -13.45 7.87 7.22
CA ARG A 20 -14.30 8.26 8.34
C ARG A 20 -15.61 8.89 7.88
N LYS A 21 -15.57 9.79 6.88
CA LYS A 21 -16.75 10.46 6.30
C LYS A 21 -17.78 9.45 5.81
N TYR A 22 -17.33 8.39 5.14
CA TYR A 22 -18.20 7.36 4.58
C TYR A 22 -18.38 6.14 5.49
N GLN A 23 -17.78 6.13 6.69
CA GLN A 23 -17.80 5.02 7.64
C GLN A 23 -17.33 3.68 7.04
N LEU A 24 -16.26 3.74 6.25
CA LEU A 24 -15.71 2.58 5.53
C LEU A 24 -14.38 2.13 6.11
N SER A 25 -14.14 0.82 6.09
CA SER A 25 -12.78 0.27 6.15
C SER A 25 -12.04 0.51 4.83
N ARG A 26 -10.69 0.46 4.85
CA ARG A 26 -9.86 0.58 3.62
C ARG A 26 -10.29 -0.39 2.53
N GLN A 27 -10.48 -1.67 2.88
CA GLN A 27 -10.86 -2.69 1.90
C GLN A 27 -12.27 -2.49 1.34
N GLN A 28 -13.22 -1.96 2.13
CA GLN A 28 -14.54 -1.60 1.60
C GLN A 28 -14.44 -0.46 0.61
N ALA A 29 -13.70 0.61 0.94
CA ALA A 29 -13.47 1.71 0.01
C ALA A 29 -12.83 1.25 -1.30
N PHE A 30 -11.82 0.37 -1.24
CA PHE A 30 -11.16 -0.18 -2.43
C PHE A 30 -12.12 -0.98 -3.32
N ARG A 31 -13.08 -1.72 -2.76
CA ARG A 31 -14.08 -2.47 -3.53
C ARG A 31 -15.18 -1.61 -4.13
N LEU A 32 -15.36 -0.39 -3.65
CA LEU A 32 -16.44 0.52 -4.04
C LEU A 32 -16.02 1.54 -5.10
N VAL A 33 -14.72 1.68 -5.33
CA VAL A 33 -14.17 2.55 -6.38
C VAL A 33 -13.80 1.73 -7.61
N SER A 34 -13.66 2.42 -8.73
CA SER A 34 -13.22 1.92 -10.01
C SER A 34 -11.78 1.41 -9.97
N ASP A 35 -11.50 0.45 -10.85
CA ASP A 35 -10.22 -0.27 -10.89
C ASP A 35 -9.02 0.64 -11.20
N ASP A 36 -9.23 1.81 -11.79
CA ASP A 36 -8.16 2.80 -12.01
C ASP A 36 -7.72 3.51 -10.72
N LEU A 37 -8.56 3.52 -9.69
CA LEU A 37 -8.20 4.01 -8.35
C LEU A 37 -7.70 2.88 -7.44
N ALA A 38 -8.33 1.71 -7.48
CA ALA A 38 -7.91 0.55 -6.71
C ALA A 38 -8.31 -0.75 -7.41
N CYS A 39 -7.32 -1.57 -7.77
CA CYS A 39 -7.55 -2.90 -8.33
C CYS A 39 -6.90 -4.00 -7.48
N ARG A 40 -7.45 -5.21 -7.54
CA ARG A 40 -6.88 -6.37 -6.84
C ARG A 40 -5.79 -7.00 -7.70
N VAL A 41 -4.60 -7.17 -7.11
CA VAL A 41 -3.49 -7.90 -7.72
C VAL A 41 -3.34 -9.31 -7.15
N ASP A 42 -2.56 -10.15 -7.81
CA ASP A 42 -2.23 -11.49 -7.32
C ASP A 42 -1.41 -11.44 -6.01
N ARG A 43 -1.56 -12.45 -5.16
CA ARG A 43 -0.86 -12.52 -3.87
C ARG A 43 0.66 -12.64 -4.03
N HIS A 44 1.16 -13.09 -5.17
CA HIS A 44 2.58 -13.16 -5.50
C HIS A 44 3.16 -11.84 -6.01
N ALA A 45 2.34 -10.79 -6.20
CA ALA A 45 2.83 -9.50 -6.69
C ALA A 45 3.87 -8.86 -5.76
N LEU A 46 3.72 -8.98 -4.44
CA LEU A 46 4.66 -8.38 -3.48
C LEU A 46 6.07 -9.02 -3.54
N PRO A 47 6.23 -10.36 -3.41
CA PRO A 47 7.55 -10.98 -3.59
C PRO A 47 8.21 -10.64 -4.94
N SER A 48 7.45 -10.68 -6.04
CA SER A 48 7.96 -10.34 -7.37
C SER A 48 8.39 -8.88 -7.48
N LEU A 49 7.61 -7.95 -6.92
CA LEU A 49 7.95 -6.53 -6.89
C LEU A 49 9.22 -6.27 -6.10
N LEU A 50 9.37 -6.87 -4.91
CA LEU A 50 10.55 -6.67 -4.07
C LEU A 50 11.82 -7.18 -4.76
N GLU A 51 11.76 -8.34 -5.42
CA GLU A 51 12.91 -8.85 -6.19
C GLU A 51 13.29 -7.91 -7.34
N THR A 52 12.29 -7.36 -8.04
CA THR A 52 12.52 -6.38 -9.12
C THR A 52 13.17 -5.11 -8.57
N VAL A 53 12.61 -4.53 -7.50
CA VAL A 53 13.15 -3.33 -6.85
C VAL A 53 14.59 -3.54 -6.37
N ARG A 54 14.89 -4.71 -5.79
CA ARG A 54 16.23 -5.08 -5.34
C ARG A 54 17.21 -5.17 -6.51
N GLN A 55 16.79 -5.74 -7.64
CA GLN A 55 17.62 -5.85 -8.84
C GLN A 55 17.89 -4.50 -9.49
N GLU A 56 16.89 -3.62 -9.51
CA GLU A 56 17.01 -2.28 -10.10
C GLU A 56 17.68 -1.27 -9.17
N GLY A 57 17.73 -1.54 -7.86
CA GLY A 57 18.34 -0.65 -6.86
C GLY A 57 17.52 0.61 -6.58
N ASN A 58 16.23 0.61 -6.92
CA ASN A 58 15.35 1.75 -6.66
C ASN A 58 15.11 1.93 -5.15
N GLU A 59 15.06 3.17 -4.69
CA GLU A 59 14.59 3.47 -3.33
C GLU A 59 13.08 3.31 -3.24
N ILE A 60 12.61 2.62 -2.19
CA ILE A 60 11.19 2.45 -1.89
C ILE A 60 10.88 2.82 -0.45
N MET A 61 9.59 2.90 -0.14
CA MET A 61 9.11 3.04 1.23
C MET A 61 8.32 1.80 1.66
N ILE A 62 8.65 1.24 2.83
CA ILE A 62 7.88 0.14 3.45
C ILE A 62 7.27 0.65 4.75
N PHE A 63 5.95 0.57 4.85
CA PHE A 63 5.17 0.99 6.01
C PHE A 63 4.70 -0.24 6.78
N VAL A 64 5.15 -0.40 8.03
CA VAL A 64 4.68 -1.44 8.95
C VAL A 64 4.06 -0.76 10.15
N GLY A 65 2.81 -1.08 10.47
CA GLY A 65 2.07 -0.38 11.52
C GLY A 65 1.27 -1.32 12.41
N ASN A 66 1.04 -0.84 13.63
CA ASN A 66 0.06 -1.38 14.57
C ASN A 66 -0.87 -0.24 15.04
N ARG A 67 -1.69 -0.48 16.08
CA ARG A 67 -2.68 0.50 16.56
C ARG A 67 -2.06 1.82 17.05
N GLY A 68 -0.81 1.82 17.52
CA GLY A 68 -0.17 2.97 18.17
C GLY A 68 1.06 3.53 17.46
N CYS A 69 1.61 2.82 16.47
CA CYS A 69 2.83 3.24 15.79
C CYS A 69 2.85 2.78 14.33
N VAL A 70 3.41 3.61 13.46
CA VAL A 70 3.78 3.28 12.09
C VAL A 70 5.28 3.53 11.95
N GLN A 71 6.01 2.48 11.58
CA GLN A 71 7.41 2.58 11.21
C GLN A 71 7.54 2.60 9.70
N ILE A 72 8.42 3.47 9.20
CA ILE A 72 8.65 3.68 7.79
C ILE A 72 10.12 3.42 7.50
N PHE A 73 10.40 2.44 6.65
CA PHE A 73 11.69 2.30 5.99
C PHE A 73 11.67 3.12 4.70
N THR A 74 12.74 3.84 4.40
CA THR A 74 12.98 4.50 3.10
C THR A 74 14.40 4.20 2.67
N GLY A 75 14.56 3.62 1.48
CA GLY A 75 15.88 3.32 0.91
C GLY A 75 15.83 2.17 -0.09
N ALA A 76 17.00 1.81 -0.61
CA ALA A 76 17.16 0.68 -1.51
C ALA A 76 17.12 -0.66 -0.76
N LEU A 77 16.60 -1.70 -1.42
CA LEU A 77 16.64 -3.06 -0.88
C LEU A 77 17.97 -3.73 -1.21
N GLU A 78 18.70 -4.15 -0.19
CA GLU A 78 20.01 -4.79 -0.37
C GLU A 78 19.89 -6.31 -0.53
N LYS A 79 19.02 -6.95 0.27
CA LYS A 79 18.90 -8.41 0.35
C LYS A 79 17.45 -8.82 0.50
N LEU A 80 17.09 -9.90 -0.19
CA LEU A 80 15.85 -10.64 0.01
C LEU A 80 16.19 -12.11 0.28
N ALA A 81 15.59 -12.67 1.33
CA ALA A 81 15.86 -14.02 1.81
C ALA A 81 14.55 -14.72 2.23
N PRO A 82 13.89 -15.42 1.30
CA PRO A 82 12.73 -16.25 1.62
C PRO A 82 13.12 -17.37 2.59
N MET A 83 12.33 -17.57 3.64
CA MET A 83 12.53 -18.64 4.61
C MET A 83 11.20 -19.19 5.11
N ARG A 84 10.87 -20.43 4.72
CA ARG A 84 9.75 -21.24 5.26
C ARG A 84 8.46 -20.43 5.53
N GLY A 85 7.86 -19.88 4.47
CA GLY A 85 6.61 -19.11 4.57
C GLY A 85 6.80 -17.63 4.94
N TRP A 86 8.04 -17.20 5.19
CA TRP A 86 8.41 -15.80 5.41
C TRP A 86 9.22 -15.26 4.24
N LEU A 87 9.04 -13.97 3.97
CA LEU A 87 9.90 -13.18 3.10
C LEU A 87 10.58 -12.15 3.98
N ASN A 88 11.92 -12.13 3.94
CA ASN A 88 12.77 -11.22 4.72
C ASN A 88 13.61 -10.37 3.78
#